data_AF-A0A820PNN9-F1
#
_entry.id   AF-A0A820PNN9-F1
#
_cell.length_a   1.000
_cell.length_b   1.000
_cell.length_c   1.000
_cell.angle_alpha   90.00
_cell.angle_beta   90.00
_cell.angle_gamma   90.00
#
_symmetry.space_group_name_H-M   'P 1'
#
loop_
_entity.id
_entity.type
_entity.pdbx_description
1 polymer ?
#
loop_
_entity_poly.entity_id
_entity_poly.type
_entity_poly.pdbx_seq_one_letter_code
_entity_poly.pdbx_strand_id
1 'polypeptide(L)'
;IWLLLWISLTSDSPNNHKTISDHERDYICNLTGSTGKKRSMTLASIPWKNIFTSKPLIALFITHIANLFGLFFFLTNLGKILTEIHRVPTQYTGYILACGFFLTLLTSLSSGIIADYLVRNNVMTLTTARKMFNSLTSFIPVLCMISLCFCDESNKILGIITILVFLA
;
A
#
# COMPACT_ATOMS: atom_id res chain seq x y z
N ILE A 1 6.65 -10.55 23.86
CA ILE A 1 5.48 -11.33 23.37
C ILE A 1 5.53 -11.47 21.85
N TRP A 2 5.47 -10.37 21.07
CA TRP A 2 5.53 -10.42 19.58
C TRP A 2 6.72 -11.21 19.02
N LEU A 3 7.94 -10.95 19.50
CA LEU A 3 9.14 -11.66 19.04
C LEU A 3 9.07 -13.18 19.27
N LEU A 4 8.52 -13.61 20.41
CA LEU A 4 8.38 -15.03 20.74
C LEU A 4 7.36 -15.71 19.82
N LEU A 5 6.23 -15.04 19.54
CA LEU A 5 5.25 -15.49 18.57
C LEU A 5 5.86 -15.59 17.17
N TRP A 6 6.61 -14.56 16.75
CA TRP A 6 7.26 -14.52 15.45
C TRP A 6 8.24 -15.68 15.26
N ILE A 7 9.15 -15.91 16.21
CA ILE A 7 10.11 -17.02 16.14
C ILE A 7 9.40 -18.39 16.14
N SER A 8 8.27 -18.51 16.86
CA SER A 8 7.51 -19.76 16.92
C SER A 8 6.69 -20.04 15.66
N LEU A 9 6.20 -19.01 14.98
CA LEU A 9 5.20 -19.14 13.91
C LEU A 9 5.75 -18.89 12.50
N THR A 10 6.95 -18.33 12.36
CA THR A 10 7.51 -17.98 11.05
C THR A 10 8.68 -18.88 10.67
N SER A 11 8.93 -19.03 9.37
CA SER A 11 10.06 -19.78 8.83
C SER A 11 10.50 -19.19 7.50
N ASP A 12 11.80 -19.20 7.22
CA ASP A 12 12.39 -18.54 6.04
C ASP A 12 12.05 -19.21 4.71
N SER A 13 11.62 -20.48 4.72
CA SER A 13 11.17 -21.18 3.52
C SER A 13 10.06 -22.18 3.86
N PRO A 14 9.17 -22.50 2.89
CA PRO A 14 8.14 -23.51 3.08
C PRO A 14 8.70 -24.86 3.55
N ASN A 15 9.92 -25.21 3.11
CA ASN A 15 10.59 -26.45 3.50
C ASN A 15 11.05 -26.51 4.96
N ASN A 16 11.30 -25.35 5.58
CA ASN A 16 11.72 -25.26 6.98
C ASN A 16 10.54 -25.01 7.93
N HIS A 17 9.32 -24.91 7.40
CA HIS A 17 8.13 -24.60 8.20
C HIS A 17 7.66 -25.82 8.98
N LYS A 18 7.58 -25.71 10.31
CA LYS A 18 7.32 -26.86 11.20
C LYS A 18 5.91 -27.44 11.10
N THR A 19 4.93 -26.63 10.71
CA THR A 19 3.50 -26.98 10.77
C THR A 19 2.80 -26.99 9.41
N ILE A 20 3.54 -26.87 8.31
CA ILE A 20 2.95 -26.84 6.96
C ILE A 20 2.52 -28.25 6.53
N SER A 21 1.38 -28.36 5.84
CA SER A 21 0.96 -29.63 5.25
C SER A 21 1.79 -29.97 4.00
N ASP A 22 2.00 -31.25 3.71
CA ASP A 22 2.75 -31.68 2.51
C ASP A 22 2.09 -31.17 1.22
N HIS A 23 0.75 -31.19 1.15
CA HIS A 23 0.00 -30.68 0.00
C HIS A 23 0.21 -29.16 -0.21
N GLU A 24 0.13 -28.37 0.86
CA GLU A 24 0.35 -26.91 0.78
C GLU A 24 1.81 -26.59 0.43
N ARG A 25 2.76 -27.32 1.01
CA ARG A 25 4.19 -27.17 0.69
C ARG A 25 4.42 -27.40 -0.80
N ASP A 26 3.91 -28.51 -1.33
CA ASP A 26 4.12 -28.86 -2.74
C ASP A 26 3.41 -27.87 -3.67
N TYR A 27 2.21 -27.40 -3.30
CA TYR A 27 1.50 -26.34 -4.02
C TYR A 27 2.32 -25.04 -4.11
N ILE A 28 2.83 -24.54 -2.98
CA ILE A 28 3.63 -23.30 -2.93
C ILE A 28 4.96 -23.47 -3.67
N CYS A 29 5.66 -24.58 -3.47
CA CYS A 29 6.94 -24.85 -4.13
C CYS A 29 6.79 -24.93 -5.66
N ASN A 30 5.71 -25.54 -6.16
CA ASN A 30 5.40 -25.60 -7.58
C ASN A 30 5.07 -24.22 -8.17
N LEU A 31 4.33 -23.38 -7.44
CA LEU A 31 3.99 -22.01 -7.88
C LEU A 31 5.18 -21.06 -7.88
N THR A 32 6.04 -21.16 -6.86
CA THR A 32 7.16 -20.21 -6.65
C THR A 32 8.45 -20.63 -7.35
N GLY A 33 8.51 -21.86 -7.87
CA GLY A 33 9.74 -22.45 -8.41
C GLY A 33 10.83 -22.62 -7.34
N SER A 34 10.45 -22.53 -6.05
CA SER A 34 11.36 -22.66 -4.91
C SER A 34 11.62 -24.15 -4.64
N THR A 35 12.51 -24.77 -5.43
CA THR A 35 12.83 -26.20 -5.27
C THR A 35 13.73 -26.49 -4.06
N GLY A 36 13.74 -25.64 -3.02
CA GLY A 36 14.62 -25.78 -1.85
C GLY A 36 16.13 -25.64 -2.13
N LYS A 37 16.53 -25.57 -3.40
CA LYS A 37 17.91 -25.30 -3.82
C LYS A 37 18.15 -23.80 -3.69
N LYS A 38 18.88 -23.38 -2.66
CA LYS A 38 19.48 -22.05 -2.63
C LYS A 38 20.27 -21.89 -3.93
N ARG A 39 19.76 -21.08 -4.87
CA ARG A 39 20.59 -20.61 -5.99
C ARG A 39 21.77 -19.92 -5.33
N SER A 40 22.97 -20.49 -5.45
CA SER A 40 24.21 -19.88 -4.99
C SER A 40 24.52 -18.71 -5.92
N MET A 41 23.76 -17.64 -5.76
CA MET A 41 23.98 -16.38 -6.45
C MET A 41 24.90 -15.57 -5.54
N THR A 42 26.16 -15.42 -5.95
CA THR A 42 27.09 -14.53 -5.24
C THR A 42 26.64 -13.09 -5.47
N LEU A 43 26.84 -12.20 -4.47
CA LEU A 43 26.51 -10.77 -4.62
C LEU A 43 27.18 -10.14 -5.85
N ALA A 44 28.37 -10.64 -6.21
CA ALA A 44 29.12 -10.23 -7.40
C ALA A 44 28.42 -10.57 -8.73
N SER A 45 27.54 -11.57 -8.75
CA SER A 45 26.79 -11.99 -9.95
C SER A 45 25.55 -11.14 -10.21
N ILE A 46 25.17 -10.23 -9.29
CA ILE A 46 23.98 -9.40 -9.45
C ILE A 46 24.30 -8.22 -10.40
N PRO A 47 23.56 -8.03 -11.49
CA PRO A 47 23.85 -6.98 -12.47
C PRO A 47 23.33 -5.61 -11.99
N TRP A 48 23.92 -5.07 -10.92
CA TRP A 48 23.51 -3.82 -10.27
C TRP A 48 23.33 -2.65 -11.24
N LYS A 49 24.29 -2.46 -12.15
CA LYS A 49 24.21 -1.38 -13.15
C LYS A 49 22.94 -1.50 -13.98
N ASN A 50 22.67 -2.70 -14.52
CA ASN A 50 21.48 -2.93 -15.36
C ASN A 50 20.18 -2.74 -14.58
N ILE A 51 20.15 -3.11 -13.30
CA ILE A 51 19.01 -2.89 -12.41
C ILE A 51 18.76 -1.39 -12.25
N PHE A 52 19.77 -0.63 -11.84
CA PHE A 52 19.66 0.81 -11.60
C PHE A 52 19.37 1.63 -12.87
N THR A 53 19.84 1.18 -14.03
CA THR A 53 19.54 1.84 -15.31
C THR A 53 18.23 1.37 -15.95
N SER A 54 17.51 0.43 -15.34
CA SER A 54 16.28 -0.09 -15.93
C SER A 54 15.14 0.94 -15.87
N LYS A 55 14.48 1.16 -17.01
CA LYS A 55 13.34 2.09 -17.12
C LYS A 55 12.22 1.80 -16.10
N PRO A 56 11.83 0.53 -15.85
CA PRO A 56 10.78 0.23 -14.88
C PRO A 56 11.16 0.63 -13.44
N LEU A 57 12.42 0.43 -13.05
CA LEU A 57 12.88 0.81 -11.72
C LEU A 57 12.88 2.33 -11.54
N ILE A 58 13.41 3.08 -12.52
CA ILE A 58 13.44 4.54 -12.46
C ILE A 58 12.01 5.10 -12.38
N ALA A 59 11.08 4.57 -13.19
CA ALA A 59 9.68 4.97 -13.14
C ALA A 59 9.03 4.68 -11.78
N LEU A 60 9.27 3.48 -11.22
CA LEU A 60 8.77 3.12 -9.90
C LEU A 60 9.37 4.01 -8.80
N PHE A 61 10.66 4.29 -8.88
CA PHE A 61 11.38 5.10 -7.90
C PHE A 61 10.85 6.54 -7.85
N ILE A 62 10.70 7.18 -9.02
CA ILE A 62 10.11 8.53 -9.12
C ILE A 62 8.68 8.54 -8.58
N THR A 63 7.87 7.55 -8.97
CA THR A 63 6.49 7.42 -8.49
C THR A 63 6.44 7.27 -6.97
N HIS A 64 7.34 6.47 -6.40
CA HIS A 64 7.42 6.26 -4.97
C HIS A 64 7.83 7.53 -4.21
N ILE A 65 8.82 8.27 -4.71
CA ILE A 65 9.21 9.56 -4.13
C ILE A 65 8.03 10.54 -4.16
N ALA A 66 7.34 10.66 -5.29
CA ALA A 66 6.20 11.55 -5.41
C ALA A 66 5.08 11.20 -4.42
N ASN A 67 4.76 9.90 -4.28
CA ASN A 67 3.76 9.43 -3.33
C ASN A 67 4.17 9.68 -1.88
N LEU A 68 5.44 9.41 -1.52
CA LEU A 68 5.94 9.68 -0.17
C LEU A 68 5.90 11.17 0.13
N PHE A 69 6.37 12.01 -0.80
CA PHE A 69 6.33 13.45 -0.63
C PHE A 69 4.91 13.96 -0.42
N GLY A 70 3.95 13.55 -1.26
CA GLY A 70 2.55 13.94 -1.14
C GLY A 70 1.92 13.49 0.17
N LEU A 71 2.16 12.23 0.57
CA LEU A 71 1.67 11.67 1.83
C LEU A 71 2.22 12.43 3.04
N PHE A 72 3.55 12.64 3.11
CA PHE A 72 4.16 13.34 4.23
C PHE A 72 3.75 14.80 4.29
N PHE A 73 3.74 15.49 3.15
CA PHE A 73 3.29 16.88 3.07
C PHE A 73 1.88 17.02 3.62
N PHE A 74 0.97 16.14 3.20
CA PHE A 74 -0.41 16.17 3.67
C PHE A 74 -0.48 15.82 5.15
N LEU A 75 0.10 14.70 5.59
CA LEU A 75 0.04 14.23 6.98
C LEU A 75 0.56 15.27 7.98
N THR A 76 1.64 15.99 7.64
CA THR A 76 2.20 17.04 8.49
C THR A 76 1.30 18.28 8.56
N ASN A 77 0.59 18.64 7.49
CA ASN A 77 -0.27 19.81 7.45
C ASN A 77 -1.74 19.50 7.77
N LEU A 78 -2.12 18.23 7.87
CA LEU A 78 -3.49 17.78 7.98
C LEU A 78 -4.21 18.32 9.22
N GLY A 79 -3.53 18.28 10.37
CA GLY A 79 -4.05 18.84 11.61
C GLY A 79 -4.37 20.33 11.47
N LYS A 80 -3.45 21.09 10.84
CA LYS A 80 -3.63 22.53 10.60
C LYS A 80 -4.78 22.81 9.63
N ILE A 81 -4.93 22.03 8.56
CA ILE A 81 -6.05 22.17 7.63
C ILE A 81 -7.39 22.00 8.37
N LEU A 82 -7.49 20.99 9.23
CA LEU A 82 -8.71 20.75 10.00
C LEU A 82 -8.99 21.85 11.04
N THR A 83 -7.98 22.31 11.77
CA THR A 83 -8.17 23.27 12.88
C THR A 83 -8.19 24.73 12.43
N GLU A 84 -7.31 25.14 11.52
CA GLU A 84 -7.13 26.54 11.10
C GLU A 84 -8.04 26.93 9.93
N ILE A 85 -8.20 26.05 8.93
CA ILE A 85 -9.02 26.33 7.74
C ILE A 85 -10.47 25.93 8.00
N HIS A 86 -10.72 24.67 8.34
CA HIS A 86 -12.08 24.16 8.54
C HIS A 86 -12.65 24.41 9.96
N ARG A 87 -11.89 25.07 10.84
CA ARG A 87 -12.31 25.43 12.21
C ARG A 87 -12.90 24.23 12.97
N VAL A 88 -12.34 23.03 12.78
CA VAL A 88 -12.73 21.83 13.53
C VAL A 88 -12.05 21.90 14.90
N PRO A 89 -12.79 21.70 16.01
CA PRO A 89 -12.16 21.66 17.32
C PRO A 89 -11.13 20.53 17.39
N THR A 90 -10.00 20.78 18.07
CA THR A 90 -8.88 19.83 18.19
C THR A 90 -9.33 18.46 18.72
N GLN A 91 -10.33 18.43 19.60
CA GLN A 91 -10.95 17.21 20.12
C GLN A 91 -11.51 16.31 18.99
N TYR A 92 -12.23 16.90 18.03
CA TYR A 92 -12.82 16.17 16.91
C TYR A 92 -11.82 15.83 15.81
N THR A 93 -10.73 16.60 15.69
CA THR A 93 -9.66 16.34 14.73
C THR A 93 -9.07 14.94 14.91
N GLY A 94 -8.79 14.53 16.16
CA GLY A 94 -8.29 13.19 16.45
C GLY A 94 -9.24 12.06 16.01
N TYR A 95 -10.54 12.25 16.23
CA TYR A 95 -11.55 11.27 15.80
C TYR A 95 -11.68 11.17 14.27
N ILE A 96 -11.61 12.30 13.55
CA ILE A 96 -11.63 12.32 12.08
C ILE A 96 -10.41 11.58 11.52
N LEU A 97 -9.22 11.82 12.08
CA LEU A 97 -8.00 11.13 11.66
C LEU A 97 -8.08 9.63 11.92
N ALA A 98 -8.52 9.23 13.12
CA ALA A 98 -8.72 7.82 13.45
C ALA A 98 -9.72 7.13 12.52
N CYS A 99 -10.81 7.83 12.17
CA CYS A 99 -11.78 7.35 11.19
C CYS A 99 -11.15 7.17 9.80
N GLY A 100 -10.37 8.15 9.33
CA GLY A 100 -9.65 8.05 8.06
C GLY A 100 -8.71 6.86 7.99
N PHE A 101 -7.88 6.66 9.02
CA PHE A 101 -6.99 5.49 9.07
C PHE A 101 -7.72 4.16 9.19
N PHE A 102 -8.88 4.14 9.85
CA PHE A 102 -9.74 2.97 9.88
C PHE A 102 -10.35 2.68 8.50
N LEU A 103 -10.71 3.72 7.73
CA LEU A 103 -11.12 3.54 6.35
C LEU A 103 -9.99 2.96 5.50
N THR A 104 -8.73 3.38 5.69
CA THR A 104 -7.56 2.77 5.01
C THR A 104 -7.46 1.27 5.25
N LEU A 105 -7.78 0.81 6.46
CA LEU A 105 -7.82 -0.62 6.78
C LEU A 105 -8.91 -1.32 5.94
N LEU A 106 -10.10 -0.74 5.87
CA LEU A 106 -11.22 -1.34 5.12
C LEU A 106 -10.98 -1.33 3.60
N THR A 107 -10.45 -0.24 3.05
CA THR A 107 -10.12 -0.10 1.62
C THR A 107 -8.97 -1.04 1.23
N SER A 108 -7.94 -1.19 2.08
CA SER A 108 -6.85 -2.12 1.81
C SER A 108 -7.31 -3.58 1.81
N LEU A 109 -8.16 -3.99 2.75
CA LEU A 109 -8.73 -5.34 2.77
C LEU A 109 -9.65 -5.60 1.56
N SER A 110 -10.55 -4.66 1.26
CA SER A 110 -11.50 -4.81 0.15
C SER A 110 -10.79 -4.79 -1.20
N SER A 111 -9.82 -3.90 -1.41
CA SER A 111 -9.04 -3.85 -2.66
C SER A 111 -8.24 -5.13 -2.90
N GLY A 112 -7.69 -5.76 -1.86
CA GLY A 112 -7.04 -7.07 -1.97
C GLY A 112 -8.00 -8.17 -2.45
N ILE A 113 -9.17 -8.28 -1.82
CA ILE A 113 -10.20 -9.26 -2.19
C ILE A 113 -10.67 -9.02 -3.64
N ILE A 114 -10.92 -7.77 -4.01
CA ILE A 114 -11.34 -7.39 -5.36
C ILE A 114 -10.25 -7.72 -6.38
N ALA A 115 -8.99 -7.39 -6.09
CA ALA A 115 -7.87 -7.68 -6.98
C ALA A 115 -7.71 -9.18 -7.21
N ASP A 116 -7.76 -9.99 -6.15
CA ASP A 116 -7.65 -11.44 -6.24
C ASP A 116 -8.82 -12.05 -7.02
N TYR A 117 -10.04 -11.55 -6.80
CA TYR A 117 -11.22 -11.98 -7.55
C TYR A 117 -11.09 -11.68 -9.05
N LEU A 118 -10.63 -10.47 -9.41
CA LEU A 118 -10.46 -10.05 -10.80
C LEU A 118 -9.39 -10.88 -11.53
N VAL A 119 -8.29 -11.20 -10.85
CA VAL A 119 -7.22 -12.03 -11.41
C VAL A 119 -7.64 -13.49 -11.50
N ARG A 120 -8.28 -14.04 -10.46
CA ARG A 120 -8.71 -15.45 -10.42
C ARG A 120 -9.77 -15.78 -11.48
N ASN A 121 -10.65 -14.84 -11.79
CA ASN A 121 -11.67 -15.00 -12.83
C ASN A 121 -11.18 -14.64 -14.25
N ASN A 122 -9.87 -14.43 -14.43
CA ASN A 122 -9.26 -14.06 -15.71
C ASN A 122 -9.87 -12.79 -16.36
N VAL A 123 -10.46 -11.90 -15.56
CA VAL A 123 -11.00 -10.61 -16.05
C VAL A 123 -9.85 -9.69 -16.47
N MET A 124 -8.73 -9.76 -15.75
CA MET A 124 -7.51 -9.02 -16.07
C MET A 124 -6.26 -9.81 -15.68
N THR A 125 -5.15 -9.52 -16.35
CA THR A 125 -3.86 -10.11 -15.97
C THR A 125 -3.33 -9.50 -14.66
N LEU A 126 -2.49 -10.25 -13.95
CA LEU A 126 -1.86 -9.79 -12.70
C LEU A 126 -1.08 -8.48 -12.89
N THR A 127 -0.42 -8.28 -14.03
CA THR A 127 0.36 -7.06 -14.30
C THR A 127 -0.55 -5.87 -14.58
N THR A 128 -1.66 -6.07 -15.31
CA THR A 128 -2.66 -5.02 -15.53
C THR A 128 -3.33 -4.62 -14.23
N ALA A 129 -3.73 -5.59 -13.39
CA ALA A 129 -4.31 -5.32 -12.08
C ALA A 129 -3.38 -4.45 -11.23
N ARG A 130 -2.10 -4.87 -11.09
CA ARG A 130 -1.09 -4.11 -10.32
C ARG A 130 -0.92 -2.68 -10.83
N LYS A 131 -0.86 -2.48 -12.15
CA LYS A 131 -0.74 -1.14 -12.75
C LYS A 131 -1.97 -0.29 -12.48
N MET A 132 -3.17 -0.85 -12.63
CA MET A 132 -4.44 -0.16 -12.40
C MET A 132 -4.56 0.30 -10.95
N PHE A 133 -4.40 -0.60 -9.99
CA PHE A 133 -4.51 -0.26 -8.57
C PHE A 133 -3.44 0.75 -8.15
N ASN A 134 -2.18 0.57 -8.57
CA ASN A 134 -1.12 1.54 -8.27
C ASN A 134 -1.41 2.93 -8.85
N SER A 135 -1.98 2.99 -10.06
CA SER A 135 -2.38 4.25 -10.69
C SER A 135 -3.54 4.90 -9.92
N LEU A 136 -4.56 4.12 -9.56
CA LEU A 136 -5.72 4.59 -8.80
C LEU A 136 -5.30 5.19 -7.45
N THR A 137 -4.44 4.49 -6.70
CA THR A 137 -3.87 4.98 -5.44
C THR A 137 -3.06 6.26 -5.62
N SER A 138 -2.46 6.50 -6.80
CA SER A 138 -1.69 7.73 -7.06
C SER A 138 -2.58 8.89 -7.52
N PHE A 139 -3.65 8.63 -8.27
CA PHE A 139 -4.54 9.68 -8.79
C PHE A 139 -5.58 10.17 -7.78
N ILE A 140 -6.12 9.29 -6.92
CA ILE A 140 -7.12 9.68 -5.92
C ILE A 140 -6.60 10.81 -5.01
N PRO A 141 -5.39 10.71 -4.40
CA PRO A 141 -4.83 11.77 -3.57
C PRO A 141 -4.69 13.11 -4.31
N VAL A 142 -4.31 13.08 -5.59
CA VAL A 142 -4.18 14.29 -6.41
C VAL A 142 -5.53 14.99 -6.59
N LEU A 143 -6.58 14.23 -6.92
CA LEU A 143 -7.94 14.78 -7.06
C LEU A 143 -8.48 15.32 -5.73
N CYS A 144 -8.18 14.65 -4.61
CA CYS A 144 -8.52 15.11 -3.28
C CYS A 144 -7.80 16.41 -2.93
N MET A 145 -6.50 16.53 -3.21
CA MET A 145 -5.75 17.76 -2.95
C MET A 145 -6.28 18.94 -3.75
N ILE A 146 -6.58 18.74 -5.04
CA ILE A 146 -7.19 19.78 -5.89
C ILE A 146 -8.54 20.21 -5.32
N SER A 147 -9.39 19.24 -4.95
CA SER A 147 -10.71 19.52 -4.36
C SER A 147 -10.61 20.32 -3.06
N LEU A 148 -9.61 20.03 -2.22
CA LEU A 148 -9.39 20.76 -0.97
C LEU A 148 -9.00 22.22 -1.19
N CYS A 149 -8.34 22.56 -2.31
CA CYS A 149 -8.04 23.96 -2.64
C CYS A 149 -9.30 24.82 -2.88
N PHE A 150 -10.45 24.19 -3.15
CA PHE A 150 -11.73 24.88 -3.35
C PHE A 150 -12.68 24.73 -2.15
N CYS A 151 -12.24 24.08 -1.07
CA CYS A 151 -13.05 23.84 0.11
C CYS A 151 -12.74 24.87 1.20
N ASP A 152 -13.65 25.83 1.38
CA ASP A 152 -13.60 26.79 2.48
C ASP A 152 -14.52 26.38 3.65
N GLU A 153 -14.65 27.27 4.65
CA GLU A 153 -15.51 27.06 5.82
C GLU A 153 -16.99 26.83 5.46
N SER A 154 -17.48 27.45 4.38
CA SER A 154 -18.85 27.24 3.88
C SER A 154 -19.12 25.80 3.42
N ASN A 155 -18.08 25.10 2.96
CA ASN A 155 -18.14 23.74 2.43
C ASN A 155 -17.41 22.74 3.34
N LYS A 156 -17.44 22.98 4.66
CA LYS A 156 -16.72 22.18 5.67
C LYS A 156 -16.96 20.67 5.57
N ILE A 157 -18.21 20.24 5.32
CA ILE A 157 -18.54 18.81 5.19
C ILE A 157 -17.82 18.18 4.00
N LEU A 158 -17.80 18.87 2.86
CA LEU A 158 -17.11 18.41 1.66
C LEU A 158 -15.59 18.32 1.89
N GLY A 159 -15.01 19.29 2.59
CA GLY A 159 -13.59 19.27 2.97
C GLY A 159 -13.26 18.07 3.86
N ILE A 160 -14.08 17.78 4.87
CA ILE A 160 -13.88 16.62 5.76
C ILE A 160 -14.02 15.30 4.98
N ILE A 161 -15.02 15.16 4.11
CA ILE A 161 -15.17 13.97 3.26
C ILE A 161 -13.95 13.79 2.37
N THR A 162 -13.46 14.88 1.76
CA THR A 162 -12.29 14.84 0.88
C THR A 162 -11.03 14.42 1.65
N ILE A 163 -10.86 14.86 2.90
CA ILE A 163 -9.79 14.41 3.79
C ILE A 163 -9.92 12.92 4.13
N LEU A 164 -11.14 12.45 4.42
CA LEU A 164 -11.38 11.03 4.71
C LEU A 164 -11.08 10.15 3.48
N VAL A 165 -11.48 10.59 2.29
CA VAL A 165 -11.18 9.89 1.03
C VAL A 165 -9.69 9.93 0.69
N PHE A 166 -8.98 11.01 1.02
CA PHE A 166 -7.52 11.04 0.86
C PHE A 166 -6.83 10.01 1.76
N LEU A 167 -7.33 9.82 2.98
CA LEU A 167 -6.74 8.88 3.94
C LEU A 167 -7.12 7.43 3.64
N ALA A 168 -8.30 7.18 3.06
CA ALA A 168 -8.82 5.85 2.74
C ALA A 168 -8.08 5.19 1.56
#